data_AF-A0A8T7D6P3-F1
#
_entry.id   AF-A0A8T7D6P3-F1
#
_cell.length_a   1.000
_cell.length_b   1.000
_cell.length_c   1.000
_cell.angle_alpha   90.00
_cell.angle_beta   90.00
_cell.angle_gamma   90.00
#
_symmetry.space_group_name_H-M   'P 1'
#
loop_
_entity.id
_entity.type
_entity.pdbx_description
1 polymer ?
#
loop_
_entity_poly.entity_id
_entity_poly.type
_entity_poly.pdbx_seq_one_letter_code
_entity_poly.pdbx_strand_id
1 'polypeptide(L)'
;MKTFHCRCGQPLSFDNTRCLRCGESVGYDPLSVAFLVPDPAVHRHCANRTEHGVCNWLVAADDTNPLCLSCRMTRVIPDLSRFGNPGRWRVLENAKRRLLYSLLQLGLPLHEDIHGGHPALAFQFLEDRGANPMVAEEYVRTGHASGVITINVAEADDVQREITRSLMNEAYRTPLGHCRHESGHYYFDRLIGLGSRDQAFMARFGDPRRDYDAALSAYYAFPPSHAIEAGFISLYAQAHPLEDWA
;
A
#
# COMPACT_ATOMS: atom_id res chain seq x y z
N MET A 1 -16.06 -5.42 7.12
CA MET A 1 -15.65 -4.02 6.86
C MET A 1 -16.18 -3.18 8.00
N LYS A 2 -15.34 -2.43 8.72
CA LYS A 2 -15.79 -1.55 9.82
C LYS A 2 -16.54 -0.36 9.21
N THR A 3 -17.76 -0.11 9.65
CA THR A 3 -18.55 1.05 9.22
C THR A 3 -18.30 2.20 10.18
N PHE A 4 -17.83 3.33 9.66
CA PHE A 4 -17.63 4.55 10.44
C PHE A 4 -18.89 5.42 10.37
N HIS A 5 -19.09 6.27 11.38
CA HIS A 5 -20.22 7.18 11.43
C HIS A 5 -19.76 8.57 11.82
N CYS A 6 -20.37 9.60 11.22
CA CYS A 6 -20.25 10.97 11.69
C CYS A 6 -21.05 11.16 12.99
N ARG A 7 -20.78 12.24 13.73
CA ARG A 7 -21.55 12.63 14.93
C ARG A 7 -23.05 12.80 14.66
N CYS A 8 -23.44 13.14 13.42
CA CYS A 8 -24.85 13.24 13.00
C CYS A 8 -25.49 11.89 12.62
N GLY A 9 -24.78 10.77 12.80
CA GLY A 9 -25.24 9.41 12.48
C GLY A 9 -25.05 8.98 11.03
N GLN A 10 -24.60 9.86 10.13
CA GLN A 10 -24.36 9.51 8.72
C GLN A 10 -23.20 8.51 8.60
N PRO A 11 -23.36 7.39 7.86
CA PRO A 11 -22.26 6.50 7.54
C PRO A 11 -21.14 7.22 6.77
N LEU A 12 -19.90 6.95 7.15
CA LEU A 12 -18.70 7.45 6.52
C LEU A 12 -17.93 6.31 5.85
N SER A 13 -17.56 6.53 4.60
CA SER A 13 -16.57 5.75 3.87
C SER A 13 -15.16 6.14 4.30
N PHE A 14 -14.22 5.20 4.22
CA PHE A 14 -12.84 5.39 4.67
C PHE A 14 -12.08 6.52 3.96
N ASP A 15 -12.55 6.97 2.80
CA ASP A 15 -11.90 8.04 2.03
C ASP A 15 -12.62 9.40 2.20
N ASN A 16 -13.65 9.49 3.06
CA ASN A 16 -14.35 10.74 3.27
C ASN A 16 -13.44 11.78 3.95
N THR A 17 -13.55 13.02 3.48
CA THR A 17 -12.95 14.22 4.11
C THR A 17 -14.00 15.12 4.73
N ARG A 18 -15.27 14.95 4.35
CA ARG A 18 -16.43 15.66 4.89
C ARG A 18 -17.61 14.70 5.05
N CYS A 19 -18.49 14.98 6.00
CA CYS A 19 -19.76 14.29 6.11
C CYS A 19 -20.73 14.79 5.04
N LEU A 20 -21.27 13.89 4.22
CA LEU A 20 -22.20 14.24 3.14
C LEU A 20 -23.58 14.72 3.63
N ARG A 21 -23.94 14.47 4.90
CA ARG A 21 -25.19 14.94 5.51
C ARG A 21 -25.07 16.31 6.19
N CYS A 22 -24.17 16.45 7.17
CA CYS A 22 -24.03 17.69 7.95
C CYS A 22 -22.91 18.62 7.48
N GLY A 23 -22.12 18.27 6.45
CA GLY A 23 -21.07 19.12 5.87
C GLY A 23 -19.76 19.20 6.67
N GLU A 24 -19.75 18.68 7.90
CA GLU A 24 -18.61 18.72 8.81
C GLU A 24 -17.32 18.18 8.19
N SER A 25 -16.21 18.88 8.45
CA SER A 25 -14.88 18.44 8.05
C SER A 25 -14.42 17.33 8.99
N VAL A 26 -14.28 16.12 8.45
CA VAL A 26 -13.86 14.95 9.23
C VAL A 26 -12.45 14.51 8.86
N GLY A 27 -11.78 13.86 9.80
CA GLY A 27 -10.53 13.15 9.55
C GLY A 27 -10.46 11.86 10.35
N TYR A 28 -9.70 10.90 9.84
CA TYR A 28 -9.48 9.62 10.49
C TYR A 28 -8.32 9.73 11.48
N ASP A 29 -8.54 9.34 12.72
CA ASP A 29 -7.49 9.19 13.72
C ASP A 29 -7.12 7.70 13.87
N PRO A 30 -5.87 7.31 13.55
CA PRO A 30 -5.44 5.91 13.68
C PRO A 30 -5.36 5.42 15.12
N LEU A 31 -5.23 6.30 16.13
CA LEU A 31 -5.13 5.89 17.53
C LEU A 31 -6.50 5.47 18.08
N SER A 32 -7.53 6.29 17.92
CA SER A 32 -8.90 5.96 18.32
C SER A 32 -9.64 5.05 17.31
N VAL A 33 -9.04 4.80 16.14
CA VAL A 33 -9.62 3.99 15.06
C VAL A 33 -11.02 4.49 14.69
N ALA A 34 -11.14 5.80 14.50
CA ALA A 34 -12.41 6.51 14.30
C ALA A 34 -12.26 7.73 13.37
N PHE A 35 -13.39 8.16 12.79
CA PHE A 35 -13.49 9.47 12.16
C PHE A 35 -13.92 10.51 13.19
N LEU A 36 -13.21 11.62 13.23
CA LEU A 36 -13.45 12.71 14.17
C LEU A 36 -13.67 14.01 13.39
N VAL A 37 -14.49 14.90 13.96
CA VAL A 37 -14.41 16.33 13.66
C VAL A 37 -13.26 16.85 14.53
N PRO A 38 -12.16 17.35 13.95
CA PRO A 38 -10.97 17.69 14.73
C PRO A 38 -11.25 18.90 15.63
N ASP A 39 -10.93 18.74 16.90
CA ASP A 39 -10.77 19.86 17.83
C ASP A 39 -9.35 20.40 17.66
N PRO A 40 -9.14 21.66 17.26
CA PRO A 40 -7.80 22.24 17.07
C PRO A 40 -6.87 22.12 18.28
N ALA A 41 -7.41 21.99 19.50
CA ALA A 41 -6.62 21.79 20.71
C ALA A 41 -6.03 20.38 20.83
N VAL A 42 -6.59 19.39 20.12
CA VAL A 42 -6.22 17.98 20.24
C VAL A 42 -5.70 17.41 18.92
N HIS A 43 -6.30 17.81 17.81
CA HIS A 43 -5.99 17.30 16.49
C HIS A 43 -5.95 18.41 15.44
N ARG A 44 -5.11 18.19 14.44
CA ARG A 44 -5.06 18.98 13.22
C ARG A 44 -5.12 18.07 12.00
N HIS A 45 -5.49 18.66 10.87
CA HIS A 45 -5.42 17.96 9.60
C HIS A 45 -3.95 17.83 9.15
N CYS A 46 -3.63 16.70 8.50
CA CYS A 46 -2.34 16.50 7.85
C CYS A 46 -2.06 17.59 6.81
N ALA A 47 -0.82 18.07 6.69
CA ALA A 47 -0.44 19.06 5.68
C ALA A 47 -0.81 18.65 4.24
N ASN A 48 -0.56 17.39 3.85
CA ASN A 48 -1.02 16.85 2.55
C ASN A 48 -2.55 16.93 2.33
N ARG A 49 -3.37 17.03 3.39
CA ARG A 49 -4.80 17.30 3.26
C ARG A 49 -5.07 18.77 2.99
N THR A 50 -4.43 19.67 3.74
CA THR A 50 -4.69 21.12 3.66
C THR A 50 -4.08 21.74 2.42
N GLU A 51 -2.92 21.26 1.98
CA GLU A 51 -2.16 21.82 0.85
C GLU A 51 -2.55 21.18 -0.48
N HIS A 52 -2.90 19.88 -0.48
CA HIS A 52 -3.10 19.11 -1.72
C HIS A 52 -4.42 18.33 -1.79
N GLY A 53 -5.17 18.21 -0.69
CA GLY A 53 -6.44 17.47 -0.67
C GLY A 53 -6.32 15.95 -0.88
N VAL A 54 -5.13 15.37 -0.66
CA VAL A 54 -4.86 13.94 -0.94
C VAL A 54 -4.86 13.04 0.29
N CYS A 55 -5.08 13.61 1.48
CA CYS A 55 -5.08 12.89 2.75
C CYS A 55 -6.35 13.17 3.56
N ASN A 56 -6.77 12.22 4.39
CA ASN A 56 -7.85 12.42 5.36
C ASN A 56 -7.48 12.01 6.80
N TRP A 57 -6.23 11.63 7.07
CA TRP A 57 -5.79 11.29 8.41
C TRP A 57 -5.45 12.54 9.23
N LEU A 58 -5.68 12.44 10.53
CA LEU A 58 -5.38 13.48 11.52
C LEU A 58 -3.95 13.34 12.03
N VAL A 59 -3.48 14.44 12.62
CA VAL A 59 -2.22 14.55 13.36
C VAL A 59 -2.56 15.08 14.74
N ALA A 60 -1.90 14.61 15.79
CA ALA A 60 -2.05 15.19 17.12
C ALA A 60 -1.60 16.67 17.11
N ALA A 61 -2.24 17.51 17.92
CA ALA A 61 -1.96 18.94 17.95
C ALA A 61 -0.54 19.25 18.47
N ASP A 62 -0.01 18.41 19.36
CA ASP A 62 1.32 18.52 19.98
C ASP A 62 2.45 17.86 19.16
N ASP A 63 2.10 17.06 18.15
CA ASP A 63 3.09 16.46 17.26
C ASP A 63 3.70 17.55 16.35
N THR A 64 5.03 17.68 16.40
CA THR A 64 5.79 18.71 15.67
C THR A 64 5.84 18.47 14.16
N ASN A 65 5.60 17.25 13.69
CA ASN A 65 5.70 16.93 12.27
C ASN A 65 4.37 17.20 11.55
N PRO A 66 4.34 18.02 10.48
CA PRO A 66 3.11 18.49 9.85
C PRO A 66 2.28 17.37 9.18
N LEU A 67 2.91 16.24 8.85
CA LEU A 67 2.31 15.11 8.16
C LEU A 67 1.73 14.08 9.15
N CYS A 68 0.70 13.33 8.77
CA CYS A 68 0.20 12.19 9.56
C CYS A 68 1.09 10.96 9.45
N LEU A 69 0.85 9.97 10.32
CA LEU A 69 1.55 8.67 10.33
C LEU A 69 1.72 8.07 8.92
N SER A 70 0.64 8.01 8.14
CA SER A 70 0.68 7.48 6.77
C SER A 70 1.56 8.33 5.85
N CYS A 71 1.35 9.65 5.81
CA CYS A 71 2.06 10.52 4.86
C CYS A 71 3.56 10.61 5.16
N ARG A 72 4.00 10.46 6.42
CA ARG A 72 5.42 10.39 6.80
C ARG A 72 6.14 9.19 6.19
N MET A 73 5.41 8.12 5.85
CA MET A 73 6.00 6.92 5.26
C MET A 73 6.26 7.06 3.76
N THR A 74 5.77 8.11 3.08
CA THR A 74 6.08 8.36 1.67
C THR A 74 7.36 9.16 1.56
N ARG A 75 8.41 8.55 1.01
CA ARG A 75 9.71 9.20 0.78
C ARG A 75 9.75 9.98 -0.53
N VAL A 76 9.05 9.50 -1.55
CA VAL A 76 8.98 10.12 -2.88
C VAL A 76 7.53 10.18 -3.34
N ILE A 77 7.12 11.36 -3.80
CA ILE A 77 5.82 11.62 -4.44
C ILE A 77 6.04 11.94 -5.92
N PRO A 78 5.02 11.75 -6.78
CA PRO A 78 5.12 12.16 -8.19
C PRO A 78 5.28 13.68 -8.34
N ASP A 79 5.78 14.11 -9.49
CA ASP A 79 5.83 15.53 -9.86
C ASP A 79 4.41 16.10 -9.98
N LEU A 80 4.01 16.93 -9.01
CA LEU A 80 2.67 17.52 -8.93
C LEU A 80 2.42 18.62 -9.96
N SER A 81 3.46 19.11 -10.65
CA SER A 81 3.30 20.07 -11.74
C SER A 81 2.68 19.42 -12.98
N ARG A 82 2.75 18.09 -13.09
CA ARG A 82 2.24 17.33 -14.23
C ARG A 82 0.75 17.05 -14.09
N PHE A 83 0.05 17.22 -15.19
CA PHE A 83 -1.38 16.95 -15.26
C PHE A 83 -1.68 15.49 -14.87
N GLY A 84 -2.71 15.30 -14.03
CA GLY A 84 -3.15 13.97 -13.56
C GLY A 84 -2.38 13.44 -12.34
N ASN A 85 -1.13 13.83 -12.12
CA ASN A 85 -0.31 13.32 -11.01
C ASN A 85 -0.90 13.61 -9.62
N PRO A 86 -1.50 14.78 -9.32
CA PRO A 86 -2.20 14.98 -8.05
C PRO A 86 -3.34 13.97 -7.82
N GLY A 87 -4.06 13.60 -8.89
CA GLY A 87 -5.12 12.59 -8.85
C GLY A 87 -4.56 11.19 -8.60
N ARG A 88 -3.50 10.81 -9.32
CA ARG A 88 -2.80 9.53 -9.16
C ARG A 88 -2.22 9.39 -7.75
N TRP A 89 -1.56 10.43 -7.25
CA TRP A 89 -1.03 10.48 -5.90
C TRP A 89 -2.11 10.25 -4.84
N ARG A 90 -3.28 10.88 -4.98
CA ARG A 90 -4.43 10.66 -4.09
C ARG A 90 -4.88 9.20 -4.06
N VAL A 91 -4.90 8.53 -5.23
CA VAL A 91 -5.27 7.10 -5.33
C VAL A 91 -4.25 6.22 -4.61
N LEU A 92 -2.96 6.45 -4.82
CA LEU A 92 -1.88 5.70 -4.16
C LEU A 92 -1.87 5.92 -2.64
N GLU A 93 -2.03 7.15 -2.20
CA GLU A 93 -2.13 7.49 -0.78
C GLU A 93 -3.37 6.88 -0.11
N ASN A 94 -4.52 6.82 -0.81
CA ASN A 94 -5.70 6.11 -0.34
C ASN A 94 -5.46 4.60 -0.20
N ALA A 95 -4.83 3.98 -1.22
CA ALA A 95 -4.46 2.57 -1.19
C ALA A 95 -3.53 2.26 -0.01
N LYS A 96 -2.46 3.04 0.16
CA LYS A 96 -1.55 2.90 1.29
C LYS A 96 -2.25 3.06 2.63
N ARG A 97 -3.11 4.08 2.82
CA ARG A 97 -3.85 4.24 4.09
C ARG A 97 -4.75 3.05 4.42
N ARG A 98 -5.38 2.43 3.41
CA ARG A 98 -6.20 1.22 3.59
C ARG A 98 -5.36 0.00 3.96
N LEU A 99 -4.15 -0.11 3.40
CA LEU A 99 -3.15 -1.08 3.87
C LEU A 99 -2.78 -0.81 5.33
N LEU A 100 -2.32 0.40 5.65
CA LEU A 100 -1.88 0.76 7.00
C LEU A 100 -2.97 0.58 8.05
N TYR A 101 -4.23 0.88 7.72
CA TYR A 101 -5.37 0.55 8.56
C TYR A 101 -5.41 -0.94 8.92
N SER A 102 -5.23 -1.81 7.91
CA SER A 102 -5.23 -3.26 8.11
C SER A 102 -4.03 -3.71 8.96
N LEU A 103 -2.84 -3.18 8.68
CA LEU A 103 -1.62 -3.51 9.43
C LEU A 103 -1.71 -3.09 10.90
N LEU A 104 -2.23 -1.88 11.18
CA LEU A 104 -2.46 -1.39 12.54
C LEU A 104 -3.47 -2.26 13.30
N GLN A 105 -4.55 -2.71 12.64
CA GLN A 105 -5.52 -3.61 13.26
C GLN A 105 -4.94 -5.00 13.56
N LEU A 106 -3.98 -5.47 12.75
CA LEU A 106 -3.27 -6.73 12.97
C LEU A 106 -2.12 -6.59 13.99
N GLY A 107 -1.83 -5.38 14.47
CA GLY A 107 -0.71 -5.11 15.36
C GLY A 107 0.65 -5.33 14.69
N LEU A 108 0.71 -5.25 13.36
CA LEU A 108 1.95 -5.45 12.61
C LEU A 108 2.86 -4.21 12.73
N PRO A 109 4.17 -4.42 12.92
CA PRO A 109 5.09 -3.33 13.20
C PRO A 109 5.40 -2.50 11.94
N LEU A 110 5.30 -1.17 12.07
CA LEU A 110 5.54 -0.21 10.98
C LEU A 110 6.91 0.48 11.08
N HIS A 111 7.43 0.62 12.29
CA HIS A 111 8.70 1.30 12.58
C HIS A 111 9.87 0.33 12.47
N GLU A 112 11.10 0.83 12.57
CA GLU A 112 12.29 -0.02 12.62
C GLU A 112 12.21 -1.07 13.73
N ASP A 113 12.91 -2.18 13.56
CA ASP A 113 13.04 -3.17 14.63
C ASP A 113 13.86 -2.58 15.78
N ILE A 114 13.29 -2.59 16.99
CA ILE A 114 13.91 -2.08 18.21
C ILE A 114 15.19 -2.85 18.59
N HIS A 115 15.34 -4.08 18.10
CA HIS A 115 16.52 -4.91 18.33
C HIS A 115 17.59 -4.74 17.24
N GLY A 116 17.32 -3.89 16.24
CA GLY A 116 18.13 -3.79 15.03
C GLY A 116 17.92 -5.01 14.13
N GLY A 117 17.75 -4.78 12.82
CA GLY A 117 17.66 -5.89 11.86
C GLY A 117 16.83 -5.57 10.64
N HIS A 118 15.68 -4.89 10.82
CA HIS A 118 14.80 -4.53 9.71
C HIS A 118 14.45 -3.03 9.68
N PRO A 119 14.57 -2.35 8.53
CA PRO A 119 14.18 -0.95 8.39
C PRO A 119 12.66 -0.74 8.55
N ALA A 120 12.29 0.49 8.91
CA ALA A 120 10.90 0.93 8.95
C ALA A 120 10.25 0.83 7.57
N LEU A 121 8.96 0.50 7.54
CA LEU A 121 8.18 0.44 6.30
C LEU A 121 8.11 1.84 5.68
N ALA A 122 8.46 1.93 4.40
CA ALA A 122 8.40 3.17 3.64
C ALA A 122 7.84 2.92 2.24
N PHE A 123 7.41 4.00 1.60
CA PHE A 123 6.83 4.00 0.26
C PHE A 123 7.52 4.99 -0.65
N GLN A 124 7.67 4.62 -1.91
CA GLN A 124 8.07 5.52 -2.99
C GLN A 124 7.04 5.42 -4.12
N PHE A 125 6.53 6.55 -4.56
CA PHE A 125 5.67 6.64 -5.73
C PHE A 125 6.49 7.25 -6.86
N LEU A 126 7.03 6.39 -7.72
CA LEU A 126 7.96 6.79 -8.78
C LEU A 126 7.27 6.84 -10.14
N GLU A 127 7.72 7.78 -10.96
CA GLU A 127 7.39 7.84 -12.38
C GLU A 127 8.51 7.15 -13.17
N ASP A 128 8.20 6.63 -14.34
CA ASP A 128 9.18 6.18 -15.34
C ASP A 128 9.09 7.05 -16.60
N ARG A 129 9.99 6.85 -17.56
CA ARG A 129 10.01 7.61 -18.82
C ARG A 129 8.75 7.43 -19.68
N GLY A 130 8.03 6.32 -19.51
CA GLY A 130 6.74 6.11 -20.16
C GLY A 130 5.69 7.11 -19.64
N ALA A 131 5.67 7.34 -18.33
CA ALA A 131 4.80 8.34 -17.71
C ALA A 131 5.37 9.76 -17.81
N ASN A 132 6.66 9.95 -17.55
CA ASN A 132 7.39 11.22 -17.44
C ASN A 132 8.73 11.17 -18.19
N PRO A 133 8.83 11.68 -19.43
CA PRO A 133 10.09 11.64 -20.19
C PRO A 133 11.29 12.32 -19.52
N MET A 134 11.05 13.14 -18.48
CA MET A 134 12.07 13.89 -17.76
C MET A 134 12.72 13.14 -16.60
N VAL A 135 12.22 11.96 -16.21
CA VAL A 135 12.85 11.16 -15.14
C VAL A 135 14.00 10.30 -15.66
N ALA A 136 14.88 9.87 -14.75
CA ALA A 136 16.04 9.06 -15.08
C ALA A 136 15.63 7.61 -15.39
N GLU A 137 14.61 7.12 -14.69
CA GLU A 137 14.13 5.75 -14.70
C GLU A 137 13.42 5.44 -16.02
N GLU A 138 13.99 4.53 -16.80
CA GLU A 138 13.37 4.08 -18.06
C GLU A 138 12.07 3.30 -17.82
N TYR A 139 12.07 2.46 -16.78
CA TYR A 139 10.93 1.68 -16.34
C TYR A 139 10.98 1.49 -14.82
N VAL A 140 9.86 1.75 -14.13
CA VAL A 140 9.74 1.52 -12.69
C VAL A 140 8.99 0.21 -12.48
N ARG A 141 9.68 -0.76 -11.90
CA ARG A 141 9.06 -1.98 -11.35
C ARG A 141 8.46 -1.67 -10.00
N THR A 142 7.18 -2.00 -9.84
CA THR A 142 6.57 -2.10 -8.52
C THR A 142 7.17 -3.29 -7.79
N GLY A 143 7.51 -3.10 -6.52
CA GLY A 143 8.28 -4.08 -5.76
C GLY A 143 8.57 -3.59 -4.34
N HIS A 144 9.26 -4.42 -3.58
CA HIS A 144 9.83 -4.06 -2.29
C HIS A 144 11.35 -4.28 -2.31
N ALA A 145 12.08 -3.42 -1.60
CA ALA A 145 13.51 -3.61 -1.35
C ALA A 145 13.92 -2.88 -0.08
N SER A 146 14.62 -3.56 0.83
CA SER A 146 15.21 -2.95 2.03
C SER A 146 14.22 -2.07 2.82
N GLY A 147 13.00 -2.57 3.02
CA GLY A 147 11.94 -1.87 3.75
C GLY A 147 11.13 -0.83 2.97
N VAL A 148 11.45 -0.61 1.69
CA VAL A 148 10.78 0.36 0.83
C VAL A 148 9.90 -0.36 -0.18
N ILE A 149 8.61 -0.06 -0.18
CA ILE A 149 7.67 -0.47 -1.23
C ILE A 149 7.64 0.63 -2.29
N THR A 150 8.05 0.29 -3.50
CA THR A 150 7.98 1.17 -4.67
C THR A 150 6.73 0.82 -5.47
N ILE A 151 5.88 1.81 -5.75
CA ILE A 151 4.73 1.67 -6.64
C ILE A 151 4.92 2.63 -7.81
N ASN A 152 4.76 2.13 -9.04
CA ASN A 152 4.74 2.97 -10.22
C ASN A 152 3.47 3.86 -10.22
N VAL A 153 3.66 5.16 -10.42
CA VAL A 153 2.56 6.13 -10.42
C VAL A 153 1.52 5.85 -11.51
N ALA A 154 1.94 5.23 -12.62
CA ALA A 154 1.06 4.81 -13.71
C ALA A 154 0.01 3.77 -13.28
N GLU A 155 0.24 3.01 -12.20
CA GLU A 155 -0.76 2.05 -11.70
C GLU A 155 -2.03 2.72 -11.17
N ALA A 156 -1.94 4.00 -10.82
CA ALA A 156 -3.08 4.78 -10.38
C ALA A 156 -3.95 5.28 -11.54
N ASP A 157 -3.59 4.98 -12.79
CA ASP A 157 -4.35 5.33 -13.99
C ASP A 157 -5.29 4.20 -14.41
N ASP A 158 -6.59 4.42 -14.28
CA ASP A 158 -7.63 3.42 -14.55
C ASP A 158 -7.59 2.90 -15.99
N VAL A 159 -7.27 3.75 -16.98
CA VAL A 159 -7.18 3.35 -18.39
C VAL A 159 -5.96 2.48 -18.61
N GLN A 160 -4.83 2.88 -18.04
CA GLN A 160 -3.58 2.14 -18.13
C GLN A 160 -3.70 0.77 -17.44
N ARG A 161 -4.43 0.70 -16.32
CA ARG A 161 -4.76 -0.57 -15.65
C ARG A 161 -5.57 -1.52 -16.51
N GLU A 162 -6.56 -1.04 -17.25
CA GLU A 162 -7.37 -1.89 -18.15
C GLU A 162 -6.56 -2.38 -19.36
N ILE A 163 -5.66 -1.54 -19.88
CA ILE A 163 -4.72 -1.93 -20.95
C ILE A 163 -3.77 -3.02 -20.46
N THR A 164 -3.13 -2.81 -19.30
CA THR A 164 -2.20 -3.81 -18.74
C THR A 164 -2.90 -5.11 -18.35
N ARG A 165 -4.14 -5.04 -17.83
CA ARG A 165 -4.97 -6.23 -17.57
C ARG A 165 -5.18 -7.06 -18.83
N SER A 166 -5.50 -6.40 -19.95
CA SER A 166 -5.74 -7.08 -21.23
C SER A 166 -4.47 -7.72 -21.80
N LEU A 167 -3.29 -7.16 -21.50
CA LEU A 167 -2.00 -7.66 -21.98
C LEU A 167 -1.44 -8.81 -21.13
N MET A 168 -1.67 -8.81 -19.82
CA MET A 168 -1.09 -9.78 -18.88
C MET A 168 -1.97 -11.02 -18.65
N ASN A 169 -3.19 -11.05 -19.20
CA ASN A 169 -4.18 -12.14 -19.06
C ASN A 169 -4.45 -12.59 -17.60
N GLU A 170 -4.21 -11.68 -16.65
CA GLU A 170 -4.47 -11.83 -15.22
C GLU A 170 -5.34 -10.67 -14.74
N ALA A 171 -6.03 -10.84 -13.61
CA ALA A 171 -6.71 -9.74 -12.95
C ALA A 171 -5.67 -8.74 -12.42
N TYR A 172 -5.34 -7.71 -13.21
CA TYR A 172 -4.36 -6.69 -12.81
C TYR A 172 -4.75 -6.10 -11.45
N ARG A 173 -3.82 -6.16 -10.49
CA ARG A 173 -4.09 -5.81 -9.10
C ARG A 173 -4.35 -4.31 -9.01
N THR A 174 -5.34 -3.93 -8.21
CA THR A 174 -5.54 -2.52 -7.85
C THR A 174 -4.30 -1.99 -7.12
N PRO A 175 -4.07 -0.66 -7.05
CA PRO A 175 -2.96 -0.11 -6.25
C PRO A 175 -2.96 -0.60 -4.79
N LEU A 176 -4.14 -0.83 -4.20
CA LEU A 176 -4.25 -1.46 -2.88
C LEU A 176 -3.81 -2.92 -2.89
N GLY A 177 -4.12 -3.67 -3.95
CA GLY A 177 -3.67 -5.05 -4.14
C GLY A 177 -2.16 -5.15 -4.22
N HIS A 178 -1.49 -4.29 -5.00
CA HIS A 178 -0.02 -4.25 -5.05
C HIS A 178 0.57 -3.80 -3.72
N CYS A 179 0.05 -2.75 -3.08
CA CYS A 179 0.51 -2.35 -1.75
C CYS A 179 0.44 -3.52 -0.75
N ARG A 180 -0.64 -4.31 -0.77
CA ARG A 180 -0.79 -5.49 0.10
C ARG A 180 0.24 -6.57 -0.20
N HIS A 181 0.39 -6.90 -1.47
CA HIS A 181 1.35 -7.91 -1.91
C HIS A 181 2.78 -7.55 -1.54
N GLU A 182 3.23 -6.35 -1.90
CA GLU A 182 4.58 -5.89 -1.56
C GLU A 182 4.79 -5.75 -0.05
N SER A 183 3.72 -5.45 0.71
CA SER A 183 3.80 -5.49 2.16
C SER A 183 3.92 -6.91 2.71
N GLY A 184 3.36 -7.91 2.03
CA GLY A 184 3.52 -9.32 2.36
C GLY A 184 4.99 -9.70 2.32
N HIS A 185 5.69 -9.36 1.24
CA HIS A 185 7.12 -9.57 1.12
C HIS A 185 7.95 -8.79 2.16
N TYR A 186 7.61 -7.51 2.42
CA TYR A 186 8.23 -6.75 3.53
C TYR A 186 8.12 -7.51 4.87
N TYR A 187 6.96 -8.11 5.16
CA TYR A 187 6.78 -8.88 6.38
C TYR A 187 7.38 -10.29 6.31
N PHE A 188 7.64 -10.85 5.13
CA PHE A 188 8.46 -12.05 5.01
C PHE A 188 9.86 -11.78 5.54
N ASP A 189 10.54 -10.76 5.02
CA ASP A 189 11.89 -10.37 5.45
C ASP A 189 11.93 -10.12 6.96
N ARG A 190 10.95 -9.36 7.46
CA ARG A 190 10.90 -8.94 8.85
C ARG A 190 10.53 -10.06 9.83
N LEU A 191 9.56 -10.91 9.51
CA LEU A 191 8.99 -11.87 10.45
C LEU A 191 9.53 -13.29 10.27
N ILE A 192 9.96 -13.62 9.05
CA ILE A 192 10.49 -14.94 8.68
C ILE A 192 12.00 -14.85 8.51
N GLY A 193 12.49 -14.04 7.56
CA GLY A 193 13.91 -13.98 7.19
C GLY A 193 14.86 -13.58 8.31
N LEU A 194 14.42 -12.68 9.20
CA LEU A 194 15.14 -12.31 10.44
C LEU A 194 14.59 -13.01 11.69
N GLY A 195 13.53 -13.79 11.54
CA GLY A 195 12.82 -14.45 12.62
C GLY A 195 13.31 -15.87 12.88
N SER A 196 12.47 -16.64 13.58
CA SER A 196 12.68 -18.07 13.87
C SER A 196 11.61 -18.96 13.24
N ARG A 197 10.90 -18.44 12.23
CA ARG A 197 9.68 -19.05 11.68
C ARG A 197 9.89 -19.79 10.35
N ASP A 198 11.14 -19.92 9.89
CA ASP A 198 11.46 -20.56 8.59
C ASP A 198 10.88 -21.97 8.45
N GLN A 199 10.94 -22.78 9.50
CA GLN A 199 10.39 -24.14 9.45
C GLN A 199 8.87 -24.15 9.30
N ALA A 200 8.18 -23.24 10.00
CA ALA A 200 6.72 -23.11 9.89
C ALA A 200 6.31 -22.58 8.51
N PHE A 201 7.09 -21.64 7.96
CA PHE A 201 6.91 -21.16 6.59
C PHE A 201 7.07 -22.30 5.59
N MET A 202 8.19 -23.03 5.65
CA MET A 202 8.49 -24.13 4.72
C MET A 202 7.43 -25.24 4.77
N ALA A 203 6.92 -25.57 5.96
CA ALA A 203 5.86 -26.56 6.12
C ALA A 203 4.53 -26.13 5.48
N ARG A 204 4.28 -24.83 5.33
CA ARG A 204 3.01 -24.29 4.84
C ARG A 204 3.05 -23.88 3.37
N PHE A 205 4.10 -23.19 2.95
CA PHE A 205 4.23 -22.56 1.63
C PHE A 205 5.28 -23.24 0.74
N GLY A 206 6.20 -24.01 1.32
CA GLY A 206 7.34 -24.62 0.62
C GLY A 206 8.65 -23.84 0.77
N ASP A 207 9.68 -24.27 0.05
CA ASP A 207 11.05 -23.72 0.21
C ASP A 207 11.20 -22.35 -0.46
N PRO A 208 11.40 -21.25 0.32
CA PRO A 208 11.58 -19.91 -0.24
C PRO A 208 12.92 -19.71 -0.94
N ARG A 209 13.86 -20.66 -0.84
CA ARG A 209 15.19 -20.61 -1.47
C ARG A 209 15.21 -21.18 -2.89
N ARG A 210 14.04 -21.62 -3.38
CA ARG A 210 13.90 -21.98 -4.80
C ARG A 210 14.33 -20.77 -5.65
N ASP A 211 14.93 -21.06 -6.80
CA ASP A 211 15.38 -20.00 -7.70
C ASP A 211 14.16 -19.18 -8.16
N TYR A 212 14.09 -17.95 -7.67
CA TYR A 212 12.95 -17.07 -7.84
C TYR A 212 12.75 -16.70 -9.32
N ASP A 213 13.82 -16.29 -10.00
CA ASP A 213 13.78 -15.87 -11.40
C ASP A 213 13.45 -17.04 -12.32
N ALA A 214 13.99 -18.23 -12.04
CA ALA A 214 13.65 -19.43 -12.79
C ALA A 214 12.18 -19.84 -12.56
N ALA A 215 11.67 -19.73 -11.33
CA ALA A 215 10.29 -20.06 -11.01
C ALA A 215 9.29 -19.13 -11.72
N LEU A 216 9.52 -17.81 -11.69
CA LEU A 216 8.69 -16.85 -12.42
C LEU A 216 8.79 -17.04 -13.94
N SER A 217 9.99 -17.29 -14.46
CA SER A 217 10.19 -17.56 -15.89
C SER A 217 9.40 -18.79 -16.34
N ALA A 218 9.41 -19.85 -15.54
CA ALA A 218 8.63 -21.06 -15.80
C ALA A 218 7.12 -20.80 -15.74
N TYR A 219 6.64 -20.02 -14.76
CA TYR A 219 5.23 -19.62 -14.65
C TYR A 219 4.75 -18.86 -15.89
N TYR A 220 5.50 -17.87 -16.37
CA TYR A 220 5.11 -17.11 -17.56
C TYR A 220 5.27 -17.90 -18.88
N ALA A 221 6.23 -18.84 -18.95
CA ALA A 221 6.39 -19.70 -20.12
C ALA A 221 5.27 -20.76 -20.22
N PHE A 222 4.77 -21.24 -19.08
CA PHE A 222 3.74 -22.27 -18.99
C PHE A 222 2.66 -21.86 -17.97
N PRO A 223 1.87 -20.81 -18.27
CA PRO A 223 0.87 -20.32 -17.33
C PRO A 223 -0.14 -21.43 -17.02
N PRO A 224 -0.53 -21.61 -15.74
CA PRO A 224 -1.42 -22.69 -15.36
C PRO A 224 -2.74 -22.59 -16.14
N SER A 225 -3.07 -23.66 -16.86
CA SER A 225 -4.21 -23.71 -17.80
C SER A 225 -5.55 -24.04 -17.13
N HIS A 226 -5.55 -24.32 -15.83
CA HIS A 226 -6.70 -24.85 -15.09
C HIS A 226 -6.98 -24.08 -13.79
N ALA A 227 -8.14 -24.37 -13.21
CA ALA A 227 -8.65 -23.78 -11.98
C ALA A 227 -7.58 -23.74 -10.87
N ILE A 228 -7.65 -22.72 -10.02
CA ILE A 228 -6.79 -22.54 -8.86
C ILE A 228 -6.76 -23.85 -8.05
N GLU A 229 -5.57 -24.42 -7.86
CA GLU A 229 -5.40 -25.64 -7.08
C GLU A 229 -5.91 -25.44 -5.65
N ALA A 230 -6.47 -26.50 -5.05
CA ALA A 230 -7.04 -26.44 -3.71
C ALA A 230 -5.97 -26.03 -2.68
N GLY A 231 -6.13 -24.84 -2.11
CA GLY A 231 -5.21 -24.29 -1.11
C GLY A 231 -4.58 -22.95 -1.49
N PHE A 232 -4.57 -22.59 -2.77
CA PHE A 232 -4.07 -21.29 -3.24
C PHE A 232 -5.18 -20.25 -3.37
N ILE A 233 -4.81 -18.98 -3.22
CA ILE A 233 -5.74 -17.85 -3.35
C ILE A 233 -5.76 -17.23 -4.76
N SER A 234 -4.79 -17.57 -5.60
CA SER A 234 -4.68 -17.10 -6.99
C SER A 234 -3.82 -18.04 -7.84
N LEU A 235 -3.83 -17.86 -9.17
CA LEU A 235 -2.90 -18.56 -10.07
C LEU A 235 -1.46 -18.16 -9.79
N TYR A 236 -1.21 -16.86 -9.62
CA TYR A 236 0.12 -16.32 -9.38
C TYR A 236 0.74 -16.78 -8.06
N ALA A 237 -0.08 -17.09 -7.04
CA ALA A 237 0.38 -17.69 -5.79
C ALA A 237 1.09 -19.05 -6.01
N GLN A 238 0.80 -19.76 -7.10
CA GLN A 238 1.48 -21.03 -7.44
C GLN A 238 2.88 -20.81 -8.04
N ALA A 239 3.23 -19.58 -8.42
CA ALA A 239 4.50 -19.30 -9.08
C ALA A 239 5.70 -19.55 -8.16
N HIS A 240 5.60 -19.16 -6.89
CA HIS A 240 6.69 -19.31 -5.92
C HIS A 240 6.14 -19.28 -4.47
N PRO A 241 6.77 -19.95 -3.48
CA PRO A 241 6.36 -19.88 -2.07
C PRO A 241 6.28 -18.46 -1.50
N LEU A 242 7.15 -17.55 -1.96
CA LEU A 242 7.08 -16.13 -1.59
C LEU A 242 5.84 -15.44 -2.19
N GLU A 243 5.42 -15.81 -3.39
CA GLU A 243 4.19 -15.26 -4.01
C GLU A 243 2.91 -15.83 -3.40
N ASP A 244 2.94 -17.06 -2.85
CA ASP A 244 1.82 -17.61 -2.07
C ASP A 244 1.68 -16.93 -0.71
N TRP A 245 2.80 -16.58 -0.09
CA TRP A 245 2.82 -15.82 1.15
C TRP A 245 2.26 -14.41 1.02
N ALA A 246 2.54 -13.74 -0.12
CA ALA A 246 2.33 -12.31 -0.31
C ALA A 246 0.95 -11.93 -0.89
#